data_AF-A0A4S2LRY3-F1
#
_entry.id   AF-A0A4S2LRY3-F1
#
_cell.length_a   1.000
_cell.length_b   1.000
_cell.length_c   1.000
_cell.angle_alpha   90.00
_cell.angle_beta   90.00
_cell.angle_gamma   90.00
#
_symmetry.space_group_name_H-M   'P 1'
#
loop_
_entity.id
_entity.type
_entity.pdbx_description
1 polymer ?
#
loop_
_entity_poly.entity_id
_entity_poly.type
_entity_poly.pdbx_seq_one_letter_code
_entity_poly.pdbx_strand_id
1 'polypeptide(L)'
;MELEHLVQSISQALSTWAKELSHLGLACERCKRVQKEVAHLSSGDSVVLESLPALLLSSSLKISLGCAQENCFDTLDQLRCSVLNVLDRLNSLRSYLIRSISPTACSPNDLIELLQTLTDFQSAVVDEYDSAQLYQHDTVMSFALKCSQPYPTFDPSISLIHRIWNEEILDKFYVLGNRS
;
A
#
# COMPACT_ATOMS: atom_id res chain seq x y z
N MET A 1 -20.60 17.97 12.24
CA MET A 1 -21.24 17.13 11.21
C MET A 1 -20.41 16.99 9.93
N GLU A 2 -20.08 18.06 9.18
CA GLU A 2 -19.31 17.92 7.92
C GLU A 2 -17.84 17.48 8.15
N LEU A 3 -17.16 18.06 9.14
CA LEU A 3 -15.80 17.64 9.54
C LEU A 3 -15.74 16.16 9.96
N GLU A 4 -16.64 15.74 10.84
CA GLU A 4 -16.72 14.35 11.33
C GLU A 4 -16.95 13.38 10.18
N HIS A 5 -17.84 13.73 9.23
CA HIS A 5 -18.08 12.92 8.05
C HIS A 5 -16.81 12.79 7.18
N LEU A 6 -16.05 13.87 6.98
CA LEU A 6 -14.79 13.84 6.22
C LEU A 6 -13.73 12.99 6.92
N VAL A 7 -13.57 13.14 8.23
CA VAL A 7 -12.64 12.35 9.05
C VAL A 7 -13.00 10.85 9.01
N GLN A 8 -14.28 10.52 9.16
CA GLN A 8 -14.77 9.14 9.06
C GLN A 8 -14.55 8.56 7.66
N SER A 9 -14.81 9.36 6.64
CA SER A 9 -14.59 9.03 5.23
C SER A 9 -13.12 8.72 4.93
N ILE A 10 -12.17 9.49 5.47
CA ILE A 10 -10.74 9.22 5.33
C ILE A 10 -10.34 7.95 6.09
N SER A 11 -10.84 7.78 7.31
CA SER A 11 -10.58 6.57 8.12
C SER A 11 -11.02 5.30 7.39
N GLN A 12 -12.18 5.34 6.73
CA GLN A 12 -12.65 4.23 5.90
C GLN A 12 -11.76 3.99 4.67
N ALA A 13 -11.32 5.06 3.99
CA ALA A 13 -10.42 4.95 2.85
C ALA A 13 -9.07 4.35 3.24
N LEU A 14 -8.52 4.73 4.39
CA LEU A 14 -7.29 4.17 4.95
C LEU A 14 -7.44 2.70 5.39
N SER A 15 -8.62 2.32 5.88
CA SER A 15 -8.92 0.91 6.17
C SER A 15 -8.92 0.07 4.90
N THR A 16 -9.50 0.59 3.81
CA THR A 16 -9.45 -0.05 2.49
C THR A 16 -8.02 -0.13 1.98
N TRP A 17 -7.25 0.95 2.07
CA TRP A 17 -5.82 0.94 1.75
C TRP A 17 -5.07 -0.17 2.48
N ALA A 18 -5.22 -0.27 3.80
CA ALA A 18 -4.49 -1.26 4.60
C ALA A 18 -4.83 -2.69 4.19
N LYS A 19 -6.09 -2.93 3.80
CA LYS A 19 -6.54 -4.20 3.24
C LYS A 19 -5.88 -4.49 1.89
N GLU A 20 -5.86 -3.53 0.96
CA GLU A 20 -5.21 -3.72 -0.35
C GLU A 20 -3.69 -3.89 -0.24
N LEU A 21 -3.05 -3.20 0.72
CA LEU A 21 -1.63 -3.39 1.03
C LEU A 21 -1.36 -4.83 1.49
N SER A 22 -2.21 -5.37 2.37
CA SER A 22 -2.13 -6.76 2.83
C SER A 22 -2.35 -7.75 1.67
N HIS A 23 -3.32 -7.48 0.78
CA HIS A 23 -3.54 -8.29 -0.42
C HIS A 23 -2.31 -8.33 -1.33
N LEU A 24 -1.68 -7.18 -1.57
CA LEU A 24 -0.44 -7.09 -2.33
C LEU A 24 0.67 -7.93 -1.68
N GLY A 25 0.81 -7.86 -0.36
CA GLY A 25 1.76 -8.69 0.40
C GLY A 25 1.54 -10.18 0.19
N LEU A 26 0.29 -10.63 0.29
CA LEU A 26 -0.09 -12.04 0.05
C LEU A 26 0.14 -12.47 -1.39
N ALA A 27 -0.15 -11.61 -2.37
CA ALA A 27 0.11 -11.88 -3.78
C ALA A 27 1.62 -12.05 -4.04
N CYS A 28 2.43 -11.15 -3.49
CA CYS A 28 3.89 -11.22 -3.58
C CYS A 28 4.44 -12.50 -2.94
N GLU A 29 3.96 -12.89 -1.76
CA GLU A 29 4.40 -14.15 -1.11
C GLU A 29 3.98 -15.40 -1.90
N ARG A 30 2.81 -15.39 -2.55
CA ARG A 30 2.44 -16.46 -3.50
C ARG A 30 3.38 -16.49 -4.70
N CYS A 31 3.71 -15.35 -5.28
CA CYS A 31 4.64 -15.24 -6.40
C CYS A 31 6.02 -15.80 -6.03
N LYS A 32 6.60 -15.39 -4.89
CA LYS A 32 7.88 -15.91 -4.38
C LYS A 32 7.87 -17.43 -4.19
N ARG A 33 6.78 -18.00 -3.69
CA ARG A 33 6.66 -19.47 -3.52
C ARG A 33 6.69 -20.18 -4.87
N VAL A 34 5.90 -19.74 -5.84
CA VAL A 34 5.88 -20.36 -7.17
C VAL A 34 7.24 -20.17 -7.88
N GLN A 35 7.89 -19.02 -7.73
CA GLN A 35 9.25 -18.80 -8.25
C GLN A 35 10.26 -19.79 -7.65
N LYS A 36 10.20 -20.06 -6.35
CA LYS A 36 11.06 -21.07 -5.70
C LYS A 36 10.80 -22.47 -6.27
N GLU A 37 9.53 -22.86 -6.45
CA GLU A 37 9.17 -24.15 -7.05
C GLU A 37 9.72 -24.29 -8.48
N VAL A 38 9.59 -23.24 -9.29
CA VAL A 38 10.16 -23.19 -10.66
C VAL A 38 11.69 -23.28 -10.64
N ALA A 39 12.35 -22.59 -9.71
CA ALA A 39 13.80 -22.62 -9.56
C ALA A 39 14.30 -24.02 -9.13
N HIS A 40 13.61 -24.67 -8.20
CA HIS A 40 13.93 -26.04 -7.76
C HIS A 40 13.88 -27.04 -8.93
N LEU A 41 12.84 -26.99 -9.77
CA LEU A 41 12.76 -27.83 -10.96
C LEU A 41 13.84 -27.53 -12.00
N SER A 42 14.29 -26.28 -12.08
CA SER A 42 15.32 -25.86 -13.04
C SER A 42 16.75 -26.21 -12.59
N SER A 43 16.97 -26.38 -11.28
CA SER A 43 18.29 -26.59 -10.68
C SER A 43 18.87 -28.01 -10.78
N GLY A 44 18.16 -28.96 -11.41
CA GLY A 44 18.76 -30.20 -11.88
C GLY A 44 18.93 -31.35 -10.87
N ASP A 45 18.43 -31.25 -9.63
CA ASP A 45 18.41 -32.39 -8.69
C ASP A 45 17.50 -33.55 -9.14
N SER A 46 16.71 -33.34 -10.19
CA SER A 46 15.96 -34.41 -10.86
C SER A 46 16.79 -34.99 -12.01
N VAL A 47 17.72 -35.87 -11.66
CA VAL A 47 18.37 -36.78 -12.62
C VAL A 47 17.28 -37.53 -13.38
N VAL A 48 17.20 -37.31 -14.70
CA VAL A 48 16.26 -37.92 -15.66
C VAL A 48 14.82 -37.41 -15.56
N LEU A 49 14.43 -36.45 -16.40
CA LEU A 49 13.02 -36.25 -16.74
C LEU A 49 12.85 -35.51 -18.08
N GLU A 50 13.52 -35.99 -19.13
CA GLU A 50 13.02 -35.80 -20.52
C GLU A 50 11.85 -36.76 -20.79
N SER A 51 10.85 -36.77 -19.91
CA SER A 51 9.61 -37.51 -20.14
C SER A 51 8.44 -36.54 -20.20
N LEU A 52 7.43 -36.87 -21.00
CA LEU A 52 6.21 -36.09 -21.18
C LEU A 52 5.59 -35.57 -19.85
N PRO A 53 5.59 -36.36 -18.75
CA PRO A 53 5.15 -35.89 -17.43
C PRO A 53 5.91 -34.67 -16.87
N ALA A 54 7.24 -34.57 -17.05
CA ALA A 54 8.01 -33.42 -16.59
C ALA A 54 7.76 -32.17 -17.41
N LEU A 55 7.58 -32.32 -18.72
CA LEU A 55 7.22 -31.20 -19.59
C LEU A 55 5.85 -30.62 -19.21
N LEU A 56 4.88 -31.48 -18.92
CA LEU A 56 3.57 -31.05 -18.42
C LEU A 56 3.66 -30.34 -17.07
N LEU A 57 4.45 -30.87 -16.12
CA LEU A 57 4.67 -30.24 -14.81
C LEU A 57 5.34 -28.87 -14.92
N SER A 58 6.40 -28.77 -15.73
CA SER A 58 7.11 -27.50 -16.01
C SER A 58 6.18 -26.46 -16.62
N SER A 59 5.34 -26.88 -17.57
CA SER A 59 4.38 -25.99 -18.25
C SER A 59 3.30 -25.50 -17.27
N SER A 60 2.78 -26.39 -16.41
CA SER A 60 1.81 -26.04 -15.37
C SER A 60 2.35 -25.01 -14.37
N LEU A 61 3.62 -25.14 -13.98
CA LEU A 61 4.25 -24.20 -13.05
C LEU A 61 4.57 -22.85 -13.69
N LYS A 62 4.96 -22.82 -14.98
CA LYS A 62 5.11 -21.56 -15.72
C LYS A 62 3.78 -20.81 -15.83
N ILE A 63 2.68 -21.52 -16.10
CA ILE A 63 1.33 -20.93 -16.10
C ILE A 63 1.01 -20.38 -14.71
N SER A 64 1.25 -21.17 -13.67
CA SER A 64 1.01 -20.75 -12.27
C SER A 64 1.84 -19.52 -11.88
N LEU A 65 3.08 -19.43 -12.36
CA LEU A 65 3.94 -18.26 -12.15
C LEU A 65 3.36 -17.04 -12.86
N GLY A 66 2.94 -17.17 -14.12
CA GLY A 66 2.29 -16.10 -14.87
C GLY A 66 1.04 -15.58 -14.15
N CYS A 67 0.16 -16.49 -13.69
CA CYS A 67 -1.02 -16.10 -12.89
C CYS A 67 -0.65 -15.43 -11.56
N ALA A 68 0.41 -15.87 -10.89
CA ALA A 68 0.87 -15.25 -9.66
C ALA A 68 1.43 -13.83 -9.89
N GLN A 69 2.14 -13.62 -11.01
CA GLN A 69 2.63 -12.31 -11.41
C GLN A 69 1.51 -11.36 -11.80
N GLU A 70 0.53 -11.83 -12.59
CA GLU A 70 -0.68 -11.07 -12.95
C GLU A 70 -1.42 -10.61 -11.69
N ASN A 71 -1.67 -11.51 -10.74
CA ASN A 71 -2.28 -11.16 -9.46
C ASN A 71 -1.49 -10.09 -8.67
N CYS A 72 -0.16 -10.04 -8.77
CA CYS A 72 0.65 -8.99 -8.14
C CYS A 72 0.41 -7.62 -8.81
N PHE A 73 0.23 -7.58 -10.13
CA PHE A 73 -0.09 -6.34 -10.84
C PHE A 73 -1.52 -5.88 -10.56
N ASP A 74 -2.48 -6.81 -10.54
CA ASP A 74 -3.89 -6.49 -10.23
C ASP A 74 -4.04 -5.91 -8.81
N THR A 75 -3.36 -6.52 -7.83
CA THR A 75 -3.38 -6.02 -6.44
C THR A 75 -2.65 -4.69 -6.27
N LEU A 76 -1.59 -4.44 -7.05
CA LEU A 76 -0.93 -3.13 -7.08
C LEU A 76 -1.84 -2.05 -7.70
N ASP A 77 -2.60 -2.37 -8.75
CA ASP A 77 -3.56 -1.44 -9.35
C ASP A 77 -4.71 -1.11 -8.39
N GLN A 78 -5.22 -2.10 -7.67
CA GLN A 78 -6.20 -1.91 -6.59
C GLN A 78 -5.65 -1.00 -5.47
N LEU A 79 -4.40 -1.23 -5.05
CA LEU A 79 -3.71 -0.36 -4.09
C LEU A 79 -3.60 1.06 -4.65
N ARG A 80 -3.20 1.24 -5.91
CA ARG A 80 -3.13 2.55 -6.58
C ARG A 80 -4.48 3.29 -6.54
N CYS A 81 -5.57 2.61 -6.83
CA CYS A 81 -6.91 3.20 -6.72
C CYS A 81 -7.22 3.66 -5.29
N SER A 82 -6.81 2.87 -4.28
CA SER A 82 -7.00 3.23 -2.87
C SER A 82 -6.18 4.46 -2.47
N VAL A 83 -4.94 4.60 -2.98
CA VAL A 83 -4.07 5.78 -2.80
C VAL A 83 -4.77 7.04 -3.27
N LEU A 84 -5.26 7.01 -4.51
CA LEU A 84 -5.92 8.16 -5.12
C LEU A 84 -7.18 8.55 -4.34
N ASN A 85 -7.95 7.57 -3.85
CA ASN A 85 -9.13 7.81 -3.02
C ASN A 85 -8.78 8.43 -1.66
N VAL A 86 -7.68 8.02 -1.01
CA VAL A 86 -7.20 8.65 0.24
C VAL A 86 -6.78 10.09 -0.02
N LEU A 87 -5.97 10.33 -1.05
CA LEU A 87 -5.47 11.67 -1.40
C LEU A 87 -6.61 12.63 -1.77
N ASP A 88 -7.61 12.18 -2.51
CA ASP A 88 -8.79 12.98 -2.86
C ASP A 88 -9.59 13.41 -1.61
N ARG A 89 -9.78 12.49 -0.66
CA ARG A 89 -10.46 12.80 0.60
C ARG A 89 -9.65 13.72 1.50
N LEU A 90 -8.32 13.57 1.54
CA LEU A 90 -7.44 14.51 2.24
C LEU A 90 -7.50 15.92 1.63
N ASN A 91 -7.55 16.03 0.29
CA ASN A 91 -7.72 17.31 -0.40
C ASN A 91 -9.09 17.95 -0.11
N SER A 92 -10.15 17.14 -0.02
CA SER A 92 -11.48 17.58 0.38
C SER A 92 -11.48 18.13 1.81
N LEU A 93 -10.84 17.42 2.75
CA LEU A 93 -10.68 17.88 4.14
C LEU A 93 -9.87 19.17 4.22
N ARG A 94 -8.74 19.25 3.51
CA ARG A 94 -7.92 20.47 3.45
C ARG A 94 -8.72 21.66 2.94
N SER A 95 -9.50 21.46 1.88
CA SER A 95 -10.38 22.49 1.30
C SER A 95 -11.45 22.93 2.29
N TYR A 96 -12.05 21.99 3.02
CA TYR A 96 -13.02 22.28 4.08
C TYR A 96 -12.40 23.11 5.20
N LEU A 97 -11.22 22.73 5.69
CA LEU A 97 -10.51 23.45 6.75
C LEU A 97 -10.16 24.89 6.34
N ILE A 98 -9.70 25.10 5.10
CA ILE A 98 -9.40 26.43 4.55
C ILE A 98 -10.65 27.30 4.42
N ARG A 99 -11.80 26.71 4.06
CA ARG A 99 -13.08 27.44 3.96
C ARG A 99 -13.69 27.75 5.32
N SER A 100 -13.47 26.87 6.30
CA SER A 100 -14.04 26.97 7.65
C SER A 100 -13.24 27.91 8.56
N ILE A 101 -12.28 28.65 8.01
CA ILE A 101 -11.56 29.74 8.68
C ILE A 101 -12.53 30.88 8.94
N SER A 102 -13.35 30.76 9.99
CA SER A 102 -13.94 31.91 10.65
C SER A 102 -12.93 32.44 11.68
N PRO A 103 -12.68 33.75 11.75
CA PRO A 103 -11.70 34.36 12.67
C PRO A 103 -12.02 34.19 14.17
N THR A 104 -13.01 33.37 14.53
CA THR A 104 -13.55 33.24 15.90
C THR A 104 -13.51 31.84 16.50
N ALA A 105 -13.25 30.78 15.72
CA ALA A 105 -13.39 29.39 16.19
C ALA A 105 -12.08 28.65 16.48
N CYS A 106 -10.95 29.07 15.90
CA CYS A 106 -9.67 28.38 16.08
C CYS A 106 -8.49 29.37 16.05
N SER A 107 -7.45 29.08 16.83
CA SER A 107 -6.18 29.79 16.74
C SER A 107 -5.62 29.62 15.31
N PRO A 108 -5.22 30.70 14.61
CA PRO A 108 -4.62 30.60 13.28
C PRO A 108 -3.39 29.67 13.26
N ASN A 109 -2.65 29.61 14.37
CA ASN A 109 -1.47 28.76 14.50
C ASN A 109 -1.84 27.27 14.55
N ASP A 110 -2.90 26.91 15.29
CA ASP A 110 -3.36 25.52 15.42
C ASP A 110 -3.83 24.98 14.06
N LEU A 111 -4.49 25.83 13.27
CA LEU A 111 -4.93 25.47 11.93
C LEU A 111 -3.75 25.32 10.95
N ILE A 112 -2.76 26.21 11.00
CA ILE A 112 -1.56 26.10 10.17
C ILE A 112 -0.81 24.81 10.51
N GLU A 113 -0.67 24.48 11.79
CA GLU A 113 -0.04 23.24 12.23
C GLU A 113 -0.79 21.99 11.74
N LEU A 114 -2.12 22.02 11.80
CA LEU A 114 -2.96 20.93 11.28
C LEU A 114 -2.80 20.76 9.77
N LEU A 115 -2.83 21.85 9.00
CA LEU A 115 -2.64 21.83 7.55
C LEU A 115 -1.23 21.34 7.17
N GLN A 116 -0.22 21.69 7.96
CA GLN A 116 1.13 21.15 7.79
C GLN A 116 1.16 19.65 8.08
N THR A 117 0.57 19.22 9.20
CA THR A 117 0.47 17.78 9.57
C THR A 117 -0.23 16.98 8.46
N LEU A 118 -1.30 17.51 7.86
CA LEU A 118 -1.98 16.87 6.73
C LEU A 118 -1.12 16.82 5.46
N THR A 119 -0.25 17.82 5.24
CA THR A 119 0.68 17.83 4.10
C THR A 119 1.75 16.76 4.28
N ASP A 120 2.32 16.67 5.49
CA ASP A 120 3.33 15.67 5.84
C ASP A 120 2.72 14.26 5.74
N PHE A 121 1.47 14.10 6.18
CA PHE A 121 0.72 12.85 6.02
C PHE A 121 0.50 12.49 4.54
N GLN A 122 0.12 13.44 3.69
CA GLN A 122 -0.01 13.19 2.25
C GLN A 122 1.29 12.68 1.63
N SER A 123 2.44 13.25 2.02
CA SER A 123 3.76 12.75 1.61
C SER A 123 3.97 11.31 2.09
N ALA A 124 3.66 11.00 3.35
CA ALA A 124 3.78 9.64 3.88
C ALA A 124 2.90 8.60 3.15
N VAL A 125 1.70 9.00 2.69
CA VAL A 125 0.85 8.16 1.82
C VAL A 125 1.57 7.82 0.51
N VAL A 126 2.19 8.80 -0.13
CA VAL A 126 2.94 8.58 -1.38
C VAL A 126 4.17 7.71 -1.13
N ASP A 127 4.92 7.97 -0.06
CA ASP A 127 6.13 7.21 0.27
C ASP A 127 5.84 5.73 0.59
N GLU A 128 4.75 5.42 1.29
CA GLU A 128 4.33 4.02 1.54
C GLU A 128 3.91 3.32 0.24
N TYR A 129 3.22 4.02 -0.66
CA TYR A 129 2.88 3.47 -1.97
C TYR A 129 4.12 3.18 -2.83
N ASP A 130 5.07 4.12 -2.90
CA ASP A 130 6.31 3.95 -3.64
C ASP A 130 7.11 2.77 -3.08
N SER A 131 7.13 2.61 -1.75
CA SER A 131 7.73 1.45 -1.08
C SER A 131 7.03 0.13 -1.46
N ALA A 132 5.70 0.13 -1.51
CA ALA A 132 4.90 -1.02 -1.94
C ALA A 132 5.15 -1.39 -3.41
N GLN A 133 5.30 -0.39 -4.29
CA GLN A 133 5.63 -0.58 -5.69
C GLN A 133 7.03 -1.18 -5.85
N LEU A 134 8.02 -0.68 -5.12
CA LEU A 134 9.38 -1.23 -5.13
C LEU A 134 9.40 -2.68 -4.62
N TYR A 135 8.65 -2.98 -3.56
CA TYR A 135 8.50 -4.34 -3.03
C TYR A 135 7.87 -5.31 -4.05
N GLN A 136 6.81 -4.88 -4.74
CA GLN A 136 6.18 -5.66 -5.82
C GLN A 136 7.14 -5.88 -6.98
N HIS A 137 7.84 -4.82 -7.40
CA HIS A 137 8.78 -4.87 -8.51
C HIS A 137 9.94 -5.83 -8.21
N ASP A 138 10.55 -5.74 -7.03
CA ASP A 138 11.59 -6.68 -6.59
C ASP A 138 11.07 -8.12 -6.58
N THR A 139 9.87 -8.34 -6.03
CA THR A 139 9.27 -9.68 -6.01
C THR A 139 9.04 -10.25 -7.41
N VAL A 140 8.44 -9.48 -8.33
CA VAL A 140 8.10 -9.98 -9.67
C VAL A 140 9.33 -10.08 -10.59
N MET A 141 10.28 -9.14 -10.47
CA MET A 141 11.44 -9.01 -11.36
C MET A 141 12.71 -9.71 -10.86
N SER A 142 12.78 -10.13 -9.58
CA SER A 142 13.94 -10.86 -9.03
C SER A 142 14.25 -12.17 -9.77
N PHE A 143 13.28 -12.75 -10.47
CA PHE A 143 13.50 -13.90 -11.35
C PHE A 143 14.32 -13.54 -12.62
N ALA A 144 14.30 -12.28 -13.06
CA ALA A 144 14.96 -11.80 -14.28
C ALA A 144 16.26 -11.02 -14.00
N LEU A 145 16.31 -10.25 -12.89
CA LEU A 145 17.45 -9.40 -12.55
C LEU A 145 17.62 -9.37 -11.03
N LYS A 146 18.78 -9.81 -10.53
CA LYS A 146 19.15 -9.57 -9.13
C LYS A 146 19.43 -8.07 -8.97
N CYS A 147 18.42 -7.30 -8.56
CA CYS A 147 18.64 -5.93 -8.12
C CYS A 147 19.31 -5.96 -6.74
N SER A 148 20.57 -5.52 -6.70
CA SER A 148 21.50 -5.69 -5.57
C SER A 148 21.37 -4.64 -4.47
N GLN A 149 20.23 -3.94 -4.34
CA GLN A 149 20.09 -2.89 -3.33
C GLN A 149 19.24 -3.36 -2.14
N PRO A 150 19.75 -3.23 -0.90
CA PRO A 150 18.94 -3.44 0.29
C PRO A 150 17.93 -2.31 0.38
N TYR A 151 16.69 -2.59 0.01
CA TYR A 151 15.57 -1.69 0.23
C TYR A 151 15.30 -1.56 1.74
N PRO A 152 14.79 -0.41 2.20
CA PRO A 152 14.28 -0.31 3.57
C PRO A 152 13.28 -1.44 3.84
N THR A 153 13.23 -1.89 5.09
CA THR A 153 12.42 -3.03 5.54
C THR A 153 10.93 -2.68 5.45
N PHE A 154 10.39 -2.70 4.23
CA PHE A 154 8.98 -2.52 3.96
C PHE A 154 8.24 -3.81 4.31
N ASP A 155 7.25 -3.72 5.19
CA ASP A 155 6.38 -4.83 5.57
C ASP A 155 4.95 -4.56 5.09
N PRO A 156 4.46 -5.25 4.04
CA PRO A 156 3.09 -5.07 3.55
C PRO A 156 2.02 -5.53 4.56
N SER A 157 2.41 -6.18 5.65
CA SER A 157 1.51 -6.61 6.72
C SER A 157 1.11 -5.45 7.65
N ILE A 158 1.86 -4.34 7.63
CA ILE A 158 1.69 -3.21 8.53
C ILE A 158 1.58 -1.93 7.70
N SER A 159 0.40 -1.31 7.69
CA SER A 159 0.25 0.03 7.12
C SER A 159 0.64 1.10 8.14
N LEU A 160 1.76 1.76 7.90
CA LEU A 160 2.25 2.89 8.68
C LEU A 160 1.28 4.06 8.59
N ILE A 161 0.70 4.35 7.41
CA ILE A 161 -0.21 5.48 7.27
C ILE A 161 -1.53 5.25 8.01
N HIS A 162 -2.02 4.01 8.04
CA HIS A 162 -3.19 3.68 8.84
C HIS A 162 -2.90 3.85 10.33
N ARG A 163 -1.69 3.52 10.78
CA ARG A 163 -1.26 3.74 12.16
C ARG A 163 -1.15 5.25 12.48
N ILE A 164 -0.40 6.01 11.69
CA ILE A 164 -0.19 7.45 11.86
C ILE A 164 -1.53 8.18 11.90
N TRP A 165 -2.47 7.83 11.02
CA TRP A 165 -3.80 8.43 11.04
C TRP A 165 -4.52 8.21 12.37
N ASN A 166 -4.56 6.97 12.84
CA ASN A 166 -5.30 6.61 14.05
C ASN A 166 -4.64 7.11 15.34
N GLU A 167 -3.31 7.12 15.39
CA GLU A 167 -2.54 7.42 16.61
C GLU A 167 -2.14 8.90 16.72
N GLU A 168 -1.93 9.60 15.60
CA GLU A 168 -1.38 10.96 15.61
C GLU A 168 -2.37 12.02 15.09
N ILE A 169 -3.13 11.68 14.04
CA ILE A 169 -3.95 12.67 13.32
C ILE A 169 -5.36 12.77 13.90
N LEU A 170 -6.01 11.64 14.19
CA LEU A 170 -7.36 11.63 14.76
C LEU A 170 -7.43 12.41 16.08
N ASP A 171 -6.42 12.28 16.94
CA ASP A 171 -6.36 13.01 18.22
C ASP A 171 -6.37 14.53 18.01
N LYS A 172 -5.66 15.04 17.00
CA LYS A 172 -5.68 16.47 16.66
C LYS A 172 -7.08 16.93 16.24
N PHE A 173 -7.83 16.11 15.51
CA PHE A 173 -9.21 16.43 15.13
C PHE A 173 -10.19 16.36 16.29
N TYR A 174 -10.03 15.41 17.22
CA TYR A 174 -10.84 15.34 18.44
C TYR A 174 -10.65 16.57 19.33
N VAL A 175 -9.41 17.05 19.48
CA VAL A 175 -9.12 18.27 20.23
C VAL A 175 -9.76 19.50 19.59
N LEU A 176 -9.76 19.59 18.26
CA LEU A 176 -10.37 20.69 17.53
C LEU A 176 -11.90 20.67 17.59
N GLY A 177 -12.52 19.49 17.43
CA GLY A 177 -13.98 19.34 17.51
C GLY A 177 -14.57 19.62 18.90
N ASN A 178 -13.78 19.46 19.97
CA ASN A 178 -14.18 19.81 21.34
C ASN A 178 -13.96 21.28 21.70
N ARG A 179 -13.22 22.04 20.87
CA ARG A 179 -12.95 23.48 21.08
C ARG A 179 -13.88 24.40 20.29
N SER A 180 -14.55 23.87 19.26
CA SER A 180 -15.56 24.53 18.43
C SER A 180 -16.96 24.36 18.99
#